data_AF-A0A7W1G7X0-F1
#
_entry.id   AF-A0A7W1G7X0-F1
#
_cell.length_a   1.000
_cell.length_b   1.000
_cell.length_c   1.000
_cell.angle_alpha   90.00
_cell.angle_beta   90.00
_cell.angle_gamma   90.00
#
_symmetry.space_group_name_H-M   'P 1'
#
loop_
_entity.id
_entity.type
_entity.pdbx_description
1 polymer ?
#
loop_
_entity_poly.entity_id
_entity_poly.type
_entity_poly.pdbx_seq_one_letter_code
_entity_poly.pdbx_strand_id
1 'polypeptide(L)'
;MRASLLRRWIGRALLLLALCLSASAADPWERLSAAVGKPAAESEKDLEALVLENPGFHAAHYDLGTLQLERDPAKAATHLETAAAAPNRQLAADSFHNLAIARWRQGRLDEALTCAVRAAELNPELIPFRDQMRKSVLVAKDQARLKAEEEAKKLRLPTSALPPASAGLPYRATVRAAGGAGGYAYTIAGDTRLPHGMAFDADGTLHGMPEAAGTHELTIEVKDAAGASATGKFNFVITPPPEILTMQLPEAIAGLPYHATLRASGLAQARWSAVYLPEGLVIAGAADGSAVISGETSAIGTHGVEVAAEEGQRRAHRRFELVVSDSFAPDVLELPPATAWAPYHHRCGVRGPEQEYHWSLVGEAAGFTLADDGQLSGEPATAGDLPLSVDLKAADGR
;
A
#
# COMPACT_ATOMS: atom_id res chain seq x y z
N MET A 1 -9.20 51.70 -47.25
CA MET A 1 -7.75 51.40 -47.45
C MET A 1 -7.14 50.32 -46.54
N ARG A 2 -7.83 49.80 -45.51
CA ARG A 2 -7.29 48.70 -44.65
C ARG A 2 -7.58 47.27 -45.15
N ALA A 3 -8.56 47.09 -46.05
CA ALA A 3 -8.91 45.76 -46.58
C ALA A 3 -7.97 45.25 -47.70
N SER A 4 -7.24 46.13 -48.39
CA SER A 4 -6.34 45.74 -49.49
C SER A 4 -4.98 45.25 -49.01
N LEU A 5 -4.52 45.71 -47.84
CA LEU A 5 -3.26 45.28 -47.22
C LEU A 5 -3.38 43.90 -46.57
N LEU A 6 -4.53 43.58 -45.96
CA LEU A 6 -4.80 42.26 -45.38
C LEU A 6 -4.85 41.15 -46.44
N ARG A 7 -5.45 41.42 -47.61
CA ARG A 7 -5.50 40.46 -48.73
C ARG A 7 -4.13 40.17 -49.34
N ARG A 8 -3.22 41.15 -49.35
CA ARG A 8 -1.84 40.95 -49.85
C ARG A 8 -0.97 40.13 -48.89
N TRP A 9 -1.19 40.24 -47.58
CA TRP A 9 -0.50 39.42 -46.56
C TRP A 9 -1.02 37.98 -46.54
N ILE A 10 -2.34 37.78 -46.60
CA ILE A 10 -2.95 36.45 -46.66
C ILE A 10 -2.59 35.75 -47.97
N GLY A 11 -2.53 36.47 -49.09
CA GLY A 11 -2.09 35.93 -50.38
C GLY A 11 -0.61 35.50 -50.40
N ARG A 12 0.29 36.23 -49.72
CA ARG A 12 1.71 35.85 -49.59
C ARG A 12 1.95 34.72 -48.58
N ALA A 13 1.18 34.67 -47.49
CA ALA A 13 1.22 33.56 -46.54
C ALA A 13 0.68 32.27 -47.16
N LEU A 14 -0.39 32.35 -47.96
CA LEU A 14 -0.91 31.22 -48.74
C LEU A 14 0.00 30.84 -49.91
N LEU A 15 0.71 31.78 -50.54
CA LEU A 15 1.73 31.42 -51.54
C LEU A 15 2.95 30.74 -50.89
N LEU A 16 3.38 31.16 -49.69
CA LEU A 16 4.47 30.50 -48.95
C LEU A 16 4.03 29.13 -48.39
N LEU A 17 2.78 28.98 -47.95
CA LEU A 17 2.22 27.67 -47.63
C LEU A 17 2.11 26.79 -48.89
N ALA A 18 1.65 27.34 -50.02
CA ALA A 18 1.52 26.61 -51.28
C ALA A 18 2.88 26.28 -51.94
N LEU A 19 3.90 27.12 -51.76
CA LEU A 19 5.29 26.84 -52.19
C LEU A 19 6.01 25.86 -51.24
N CYS A 20 5.55 25.71 -50.00
CA CYS A 20 5.94 24.57 -49.14
C CYS A 20 5.13 23.30 -49.45
N LEU A 21 3.97 23.41 -50.11
CA LEU A 21 3.11 22.29 -50.54
C LEU A 21 3.32 21.87 -52.00
N SER A 22 4.34 22.41 -52.68
CA SER A 22 4.76 22.01 -54.04
C SER A 22 6.18 21.46 -54.11
N ALA A 23 6.79 21.11 -52.98
CA ALA A 23 7.70 19.96 -53.01
C ALA A 23 6.77 18.75 -53.08
N SER A 24 6.57 18.22 -54.28
CA SER A 24 5.96 16.89 -54.46
C SER A 24 6.71 15.98 -53.47
N ALA A 25 6.06 15.58 -52.38
CA ALA A 25 6.64 14.60 -51.48
C ALA A 25 6.90 13.39 -52.37
N ALA A 26 8.19 13.16 -52.69
CA ALA A 26 8.59 12.14 -53.63
C ALA A 26 7.91 10.83 -53.22
N ASP A 27 7.42 10.09 -54.21
CA ASP A 27 6.69 8.84 -54.01
C ASP A 27 7.43 7.99 -52.95
N PRO A 28 6.76 7.52 -51.87
CA PRO A 28 7.43 6.79 -50.80
C PRO A 28 8.31 5.63 -51.30
N TRP A 29 7.95 5.02 -52.43
CA TRP A 29 8.74 3.98 -53.09
C TRP A 29 10.04 4.50 -53.74
N GLU A 30 10.04 5.69 -54.36
CA GLU A 30 11.27 6.31 -54.87
C GLU A 30 12.24 6.63 -53.73
N ARG A 31 11.70 7.16 -52.62
CA ARG A 31 12.50 7.46 -51.42
C ARG A 31 13.06 6.21 -50.77
N LEU A 32 12.26 5.14 -50.69
CA LEU A 32 12.72 3.84 -50.19
C LEU A 32 13.89 3.31 -51.04
N SER A 33 13.72 3.28 -52.36
CA SER A 33 14.75 2.84 -53.30
C SER A 33 16.05 3.64 -53.16
N ALA A 34 15.94 4.96 -53.04
CA ALA A 34 17.10 5.83 -52.81
C ALA A 34 17.79 5.60 -51.47
N ALA A 35 17.06 5.21 -50.42
CA ALA A 35 17.61 4.95 -49.10
C ALA A 35 18.38 3.62 -49.03
N VAL A 36 17.89 2.56 -49.68
CA VAL A 36 18.49 1.21 -49.65
C VAL A 36 19.87 1.16 -50.32
N GLY A 37 20.17 2.08 -51.24
CA GLY A 37 21.48 2.15 -51.93
C GLY A 37 22.60 2.87 -51.15
N LYS A 38 22.34 3.38 -49.95
CA LYS A 38 23.28 4.21 -49.17
C LYS A 38 24.03 3.41 -48.10
N PRO A 39 25.09 3.99 -47.48
CA PRO A 39 25.70 3.42 -46.29
C PRO A 39 24.67 3.29 -45.14
N ALA A 40 24.79 2.24 -44.32
CA ALA A 40 23.78 1.86 -43.33
C ALA A 40 23.32 3.01 -42.40
N ALA A 41 24.23 3.89 -41.96
CA ALA A 41 23.88 5.02 -41.10
C ALA A 41 23.04 6.09 -41.81
N GLU A 42 23.30 6.32 -43.10
CA GLU A 42 22.52 7.24 -43.93
C GLU A 42 21.17 6.63 -44.31
N SER A 43 21.15 5.33 -44.66
CA SER A 43 19.92 4.57 -44.91
C SER A 43 18.99 4.56 -43.69
N GLU A 44 19.53 4.31 -42.50
CA GLU A 44 18.77 4.30 -41.25
C GLU A 44 18.08 5.65 -41.02
N LYS A 45 18.82 6.76 -41.14
CA LYS A 45 18.26 8.11 -40.98
C LYS A 45 17.15 8.42 -42.01
N ASP A 46 17.37 8.05 -43.26
CA ASP A 46 16.39 8.30 -44.33
C ASP A 46 15.12 7.45 -44.15
N LEU A 47 15.27 6.20 -43.70
CA LEU A 47 14.15 5.31 -43.38
C LEU A 47 13.38 5.74 -42.14
N GLU A 48 14.06 6.24 -41.09
CA GLU A 48 13.41 6.81 -39.91
C GLU A 48 12.53 8.01 -40.28
N ALA A 49 13.04 8.92 -41.12
CA ALA A 49 12.27 10.04 -41.64
C ALA A 49 11.06 9.57 -42.46
N LEU A 50 11.26 8.56 -43.32
CA LEU A 50 10.22 8.01 -44.17
C LEU A 50 9.08 7.34 -43.36
N VAL A 51 9.42 6.58 -42.33
CA VAL A 51 8.47 5.95 -41.40
C VAL A 51 7.72 6.99 -40.57
N LEU A 52 8.39 8.07 -40.14
CA LEU A 52 7.74 9.15 -39.38
C LEU A 52 6.68 9.87 -40.22
N GLU A 53 6.98 10.11 -41.49
CA GLU A 53 6.05 10.75 -42.43
C GLU A 53 4.94 9.79 -42.90
N ASN A 54 5.23 8.48 -42.99
CA ASN A 54 4.31 7.46 -43.47
C ASN A 54 4.26 6.23 -42.54
N PRO A 55 3.58 6.31 -41.38
CA PRO A 55 3.61 5.23 -40.37
C PRO A 55 3.01 3.89 -40.82
N GLY A 56 2.18 3.88 -41.87
CA GLY A 56 1.62 2.66 -42.47
C GLY A 56 2.52 2.03 -43.53
N PHE A 57 3.70 2.57 -43.79
CA PHE A 57 4.56 2.11 -44.89
C PHE A 57 5.41 0.91 -44.48
N HIS A 58 4.80 -0.27 -44.54
CA HIS A 58 5.38 -1.53 -44.05
C HIS A 58 6.75 -1.88 -44.63
N ALA A 59 7.04 -1.52 -45.89
CA ALA A 59 8.34 -1.80 -46.53
C ALA A 59 9.49 -1.00 -45.88
N ALA A 60 9.28 0.27 -45.57
CA ALA A 60 10.27 1.07 -44.84
C ALA A 60 10.50 0.56 -43.41
N HIS A 61 9.42 0.12 -42.76
CA HIS A 61 9.52 -0.56 -41.46
C HIS A 61 10.33 -1.87 -41.54
N TYR A 62 10.15 -2.67 -42.60
CA TYR A 62 10.92 -3.89 -42.80
C TYR A 62 12.42 -3.60 -42.97
N ASP A 63 12.77 -2.66 -43.84
CA ASP A 63 14.17 -2.31 -44.11
C ASP A 63 14.85 -1.70 -42.88
N LEU A 64 14.16 -0.78 -42.18
CA LEU A 64 14.67 -0.17 -40.95
C LEU A 64 14.86 -1.21 -39.84
N GLY A 65 13.87 -2.09 -39.67
CA GLY A 65 13.96 -3.18 -38.69
C GLY A 65 15.08 -4.16 -39.01
N THR A 66 15.31 -4.45 -40.29
CA THR A 66 16.41 -5.32 -40.74
C THR A 66 17.78 -4.68 -40.49
N LEU A 67 17.94 -3.38 -40.78
CA LEU A 67 19.19 -2.65 -40.49
C LEU A 67 19.52 -2.63 -38.99
N GLN A 68 18.50 -2.55 -38.14
CA GLN A 68 18.66 -2.47 -36.69
C GLN A 68 18.85 -3.83 -36.02
N LEU A 69 18.61 -4.94 -36.72
CA LEU A 69 18.55 -6.30 -36.15
C LEU A 69 19.80 -6.70 -35.35
N GLU A 70 20.97 -6.26 -35.82
CA GLU A 70 22.27 -6.52 -35.16
C GLU A 70 22.56 -5.55 -34.00
N ARG A 71 22.20 -4.28 -34.15
CA ARG A 71 22.62 -3.19 -33.25
C ARG A 71 21.65 -2.95 -32.10
N ASP A 72 20.36 -3.04 -32.39
CA ASP A 72 19.27 -2.78 -31.44
C ASP A 72 18.09 -3.71 -31.76
N PRO A 73 18.13 -4.96 -31.28
CA PRO A 73 17.09 -5.94 -31.57
C PRO A 73 15.72 -5.53 -30.99
N ALA A 74 15.68 -4.63 -30.00
CA ALA A 74 14.44 -4.14 -29.42
C ALA A 74 13.74 -3.16 -30.37
N LYS A 75 14.47 -2.17 -30.92
CA LYS A 75 13.93 -1.28 -31.95
C LYS A 75 13.59 -2.02 -33.24
N ALA A 76 14.46 -2.94 -33.66
CA ALA A 76 14.22 -3.79 -34.81
C ALA A 76 12.88 -4.52 -34.70
N ALA A 77 12.60 -5.13 -33.55
CA ALA A 77 11.35 -5.84 -33.31
C ALA A 77 10.12 -4.94 -33.45
N THR A 78 10.16 -3.71 -32.92
CA THR A 78 9.05 -2.75 -33.07
C THR A 78 8.75 -2.45 -34.53
N HIS A 79 9.78 -2.19 -35.34
CA HIS A 79 9.57 -1.92 -36.76
C HIS A 79 9.11 -3.17 -37.52
N LEU A 80 9.67 -4.34 -37.21
CA LEU A 80 9.30 -5.61 -37.84
C LEU A 80 7.89 -6.08 -37.48
N GLU A 81 7.37 -5.73 -36.30
CA GLU A 81 5.96 -5.97 -35.93
C GLU A 81 5.02 -5.17 -36.82
N THR A 82 5.31 -3.88 -37.04
CA THR A 82 4.54 -3.07 -38.00
C THR A 82 4.67 -3.64 -39.40
N ALA A 83 5.86 -4.05 -39.82
CA ALA A 83 6.06 -4.64 -41.16
C ALA A 83 5.34 -5.99 -41.35
N ALA A 84 5.26 -6.82 -40.31
CA ALA A 84 4.59 -8.11 -40.34
C ALA A 84 3.06 -8.01 -40.52
N ALA A 85 2.48 -6.83 -40.24
CA ALA A 85 1.07 -6.54 -40.54
C ALA A 85 0.82 -6.21 -42.03
N ALA A 86 1.84 -6.27 -42.89
CA ALA A 86 1.69 -5.97 -44.31
C ALA A 86 0.65 -6.88 -44.99
N PRO A 87 -0.18 -6.34 -45.90
CA PRO A 87 -1.09 -7.14 -46.71
C PRO A 87 -0.34 -8.03 -47.72
N ASN A 88 0.89 -7.68 -48.07
CA ASN A 88 1.76 -8.51 -48.90
C ASN A 88 2.26 -9.71 -48.09
N ARG A 89 1.80 -10.90 -48.48
CA ARG A 89 2.12 -12.17 -47.81
C ARG A 89 3.63 -12.46 -47.73
N GLN A 90 4.39 -12.14 -48.77
CA GLN A 90 5.84 -12.36 -48.79
C GLN A 90 6.55 -11.42 -47.81
N LEU A 91 6.24 -10.12 -47.87
CA LEU A 91 6.81 -9.14 -46.94
C LEU A 91 6.46 -9.47 -45.49
N ALA A 92 5.22 -9.91 -45.23
CA ALA A 92 4.81 -10.34 -43.90
C ALA A 92 5.59 -11.58 -43.43
N ALA A 93 5.81 -12.58 -44.30
CA ALA A 93 6.61 -13.76 -43.99
C ALA A 93 8.06 -13.40 -43.64
N ASP A 94 8.70 -12.56 -44.45
CA ASP A 94 10.09 -12.10 -44.25
C ASP A 94 10.20 -11.23 -42.98
N SER A 95 9.19 -10.40 -42.70
CA SER A 95 9.11 -9.62 -41.46
C SER A 95 9.00 -10.52 -40.23
N PHE A 96 8.16 -11.56 -40.26
CA PHE A 96 8.09 -12.54 -39.17
C PHE A 96 9.37 -13.35 -39.01
N HIS A 97 10.10 -13.63 -40.10
CA HIS A 97 11.42 -14.27 -40.05
C HIS A 97 12.43 -13.39 -39.28
N ASN A 98 12.56 -12.12 -39.66
CA ASN A 98 13.47 -11.20 -38.98
C ASN A 98 12.99 -10.90 -37.55
N LEU A 99 11.68 -10.81 -37.31
CA LEU A 99 11.12 -10.61 -35.97
C LEU A 99 11.45 -11.80 -35.04
N ALA A 100 11.42 -13.03 -35.57
CA ALA A 100 11.83 -14.22 -34.83
C ALA A 100 13.29 -14.11 -34.39
N ILE A 101 14.19 -13.65 -35.26
CA ILE A 101 15.61 -13.40 -34.93
C ILE A 101 15.75 -12.29 -33.89
N ALA A 102 15.00 -11.20 -34.02
CA ALA A 102 15.01 -10.08 -33.09
C ALA A 102 14.57 -10.51 -31.67
N ARG A 103 13.46 -11.26 -31.58
CA ARG A 103 12.93 -11.80 -30.32
C ARG A 103 13.87 -12.82 -29.68
N TRP A 104 14.54 -13.64 -30.49
CA TRP A 104 15.58 -14.56 -30.01
C TRP A 104 16.72 -13.81 -29.32
N ARG A 105 17.24 -12.75 -29.96
CA ARG A 105 18.32 -11.93 -29.41
C ARG A 105 17.95 -11.19 -28.13
N GLN A 106 16.66 -10.91 -27.93
CA GLN A 106 16.13 -10.36 -26.69
C GLN A 106 15.95 -11.41 -25.58
N GLY A 107 16.21 -12.70 -25.84
CA GLY A 107 15.93 -13.79 -24.91
C GLY A 107 14.44 -14.18 -24.82
N ARG A 108 13.59 -13.62 -25.68
CA ARG A 108 12.14 -13.89 -25.73
C ARG A 108 11.87 -15.12 -26.60
N LEU A 109 12.33 -16.27 -26.14
CA LEU A 109 12.41 -17.52 -26.92
C LEU A 109 11.05 -18.03 -27.43
N ASP A 110 10.00 -17.93 -26.62
CA ASP A 110 8.65 -18.40 -27.00
C ASP A 110 8.02 -17.53 -28.08
N GLU A 111 8.25 -16.22 -28.01
CA GLU A 111 7.79 -15.29 -29.04
C GLU A 111 8.59 -15.44 -30.34
N ALA A 112 9.89 -15.70 -30.23
CA ALA A 112 10.74 -16.01 -31.36
C ALA A 112 10.22 -17.25 -32.13
N LEU A 113 9.89 -18.32 -31.40
CA LEU A 113 9.30 -19.52 -32.00
C LEU A 113 7.94 -19.24 -32.63
N THR A 114 7.10 -18.45 -31.95
CA THR A 114 5.79 -18.05 -32.49
C THR A 114 5.94 -17.31 -33.82
N CYS A 115 6.86 -16.35 -33.90
CA CYS A 115 7.14 -15.62 -35.14
C CYS A 115 7.66 -16.56 -36.25
N ALA A 116 8.55 -17.50 -35.92
CA ALA A 116 9.05 -18.47 -36.90
C ALA A 116 7.95 -19.41 -37.43
N VAL A 117 6.98 -19.79 -36.58
CA VAL A 117 5.80 -20.56 -37.01
C VAL A 117 4.95 -19.75 -37.98
N ARG A 118 4.66 -18.47 -37.65
CA ARG A 118 3.90 -17.57 -38.53
C ARG A 118 4.59 -17.33 -39.88
N ALA A 119 5.91 -17.18 -39.87
CA ALA A 119 6.70 -17.05 -41.09
C ALA A 119 6.54 -18.29 -42.00
N ALA A 120 6.61 -19.50 -41.42
CA ALA A 120 6.44 -20.77 -42.16
C ALA A 120 5.00 -21.03 -42.63
N GLU A 121 3.98 -20.52 -41.92
CA GLU A 121 2.58 -20.54 -42.37
C GLU A 121 2.36 -19.66 -43.61
N LEU A 122 3.04 -18.51 -43.67
CA LEU A 122 2.93 -17.58 -44.79
C LEU A 122 3.81 -18.01 -45.98
N ASN A 123 5.02 -18.49 -45.74
CA ASN A 123 5.96 -19.00 -46.73
C ASN A 123 6.49 -20.40 -46.34
N PRO A 124 6.04 -21.49 -47.02
CA PRO A 124 6.49 -22.85 -46.74
C PRO A 124 8.00 -23.09 -46.88
N GLU A 125 8.74 -22.25 -47.63
CA GLU A 125 10.21 -22.35 -47.73
C GLU A 125 10.92 -22.07 -46.39
N LEU A 126 10.23 -21.42 -45.45
CA LEU A 126 10.74 -21.12 -44.11
C LEU A 126 10.46 -22.23 -43.07
N ILE A 127 9.88 -23.37 -43.49
CA ILE A 127 9.72 -24.54 -42.62
C ILE A 127 11.05 -25.02 -42.00
N PRO A 128 12.17 -25.12 -42.75
CA PRO A 128 13.47 -25.47 -42.17
C PRO A 128 13.93 -24.46 -41.11
N PHE A 129 13.69 -23.16 -41.32
CA PHE A 129 14.00 -22.12 -40.35
C PHE A 129 13.19 -22.29 -39.06
N ARG A 130 11.88 -22.51 -39.17
CA ARG A 130 11.00 -22.81 -38.01
C ARG A 130 11.50 -24.04 -37.25
N ASP A 131 11.87 -25.11 -37.94
CA ASP A 131 12.32 -26.35 -37.31
C ASP A 131 13.69 -26.17 -36.63
N GLN A 132 14.59 -25.41 -37.25
CA GLN A 132 15.85 -25.00 -36.62
C GLN A 132 15.61 -24.15 -35.38
N MET A 133 14.73 -23.15 -35.45
CA MET A 133 14.35 -22.31 -34.31
C MET A 133 13.76 -23.13 -33.17
N ARG A 134 12.87 -24.08 -33.46
CA ARG A 134 12.30 -24.97 -32.45
C ARG A 134 13.37 -25.77 -31.71
N LYS A 135 14.35 -26.32 -32.44
CA LYS A 135 15.50 -27.03 -31.85
C LYS A 135 16.34 -26.10 -30.98
N SER A 136 16.68 -24.92 -31.49
CA SER A 136 17.48 -23.93 -30.75
C SER A 136 16.78 -23.47 -29.48
N VAL A 137 15.47 -23.19 -29.52
CA VAL A 137 14.68 -22.81 -28.33
C VAL A 137 14.69 -23.92 -27.29
N LEU A 138 14.52 -25.17 -27.72
CA LEU A 138 14.57 -26.31 -26.79
C LEU A 138 15.94 -26.42 -26.12
N VAL A 139 17.03 -26.32 -26.87
CA VAL A 139 18.40 -26.36 -26.33
C VAL A 139 18.65 -25.19 -25.39
N ALA A 140 18.25 -23.97 -25.75
CA ALA A 140 18.42 -22.80 -24.90
C ALA A 140 17.64 -22.89 -23.59
N LYS A 141 16.40 -23.41 -23.64
CA LYS A 141 15.59 -23.67 -22.44
C LYS A 141 16.23 -24.75 -21.55
N ASP A 142 16.77 -25.80 -22.15
CA ASP A 142 17.46 -26.85 -21.42
C ASP A 142 18.73 -26.36 -20.73
N GLN A 143 19.57 -25.60 -21.45
CA GLN A 143 20.75 -24.95 -20.88
C GLN A 143 20.39 -23.98 -19.75
N ALA A 144 19.32 -23.19 -19.92
CA ALA A 144 18.85 -22.29 -18.87
C ALA A 144 18.38 -23.07 -17.63
N ARG A 145 17.69 -24.20 -17.82
CA ARG A 145 17.29 -25.10 -16.74
C ARG A 145 18.51 -25.67 -16.01
N LEU A 146 19.47 -26.26 -16.74
CA LEU A 146 20.68 -26.84 -16.14
C LEU A 146 21.48 -25.79 -15.37
N LYS A 147 21.64 -24.60 -15.95
CA LYS A 147 22.28 -23.47 -15.25
C LYS A 147 21.52 -23.09 -13.98
N ALA A 148 20.19 -23.03 -14.02
CA ALA A 148 19.38 -22.73 -12.83
C ALA A 148 19.50 -23.82 -11.76
N GLU A 149 19.58 -25.09 -12.15
CA GLU A 149 19.81 -26.22 -11.24
C GLU A 149 21.20 -26.13 -10.58
N GLU A 150 22.24 -25.80 -11.35
CA GLU A 150 23.59 -25.57 -10.81
C GLU A 150 23.65 -24.39 -9.85
N GLU A 151 23.03 -23.25 -10.20
CA GLU A 151 22.93 -22.10 -9.30
C GLU A 151 22.11 -22.44 -8.04
N ALA A 152 21.02 -23.21 -8.17
CA ALA A 152 20.22 -23.66 -7.04
C ALA A 152 20.97 -24.63 -6.11
N LYS A 153 21.99 -25.31 -6.63
CA LYS A 153 22.89 -26.16 -5.84
C LYS A 153 23.91 -25.34 -5.05
N LYS A 154 24.19 -24.08 -5.40
CA LYS A 154 25.08 -23.23 -4.60
C LYS A 154 24.45 -22.91 -3.25
N LEU A 155 25.29 -22.90 -2.22
CA LEU A 155 24.87 -22.50 -0.87
C LEU A 155 24.37 -21.06 -0.90
N ARG A 156 23.18 -20.84 -0.35
CA ARG A 156 22.57 -19.52 -0.21
C ARG A 156 21.81 -19.43 1.10
N LEU A 157 21.70 -18.21 1.61
CA LEU A 157 20.89 -17.86 2.78
C LEU A 157 19.83 -16.85 2.37
N PRO A 158 18.59 -17.29 2.02
CA PRO A 158 17.50 -16.39 1.65
C PRO A 158 17.18 -15.39 2.76
N THR A 159 17.12 -14.11 2.41
CA THR A 159 16.87 -13.00 3.34
C THR A 159 15.38 -12.66 3.39
N SER A 160 14.58 -13.51 4.02
CA SER A 160 13.19 -13.17 4.37
C SER A 160 13.16 -12.37 5.68
N ALA A 161 12.24 -11.41 5.80
CA ALA A 161 12.05 -10.71 7.08
C ALA A 161 11.76 -11.72 8.21
N LEU A 162 12.43 -11.55 9.35
CA LEU A 162 12.13 -12.33 10.54
C LEU A 162 10.75 -11.89 11.07
N PRO A 163 9.91 -12.81 11.58
CA PRO A 163 8.68 -12.43 12.24
C PRO A 163 8.97 -11.39 13.33
N PRO A 164 8.14 -10.35 13.49
CA PRO A 164 8.37 -9.34 14.52
C PRO A 164 8.31 -9.98 15.92
N ALA A 165 9.17 -9.53 16.81
CA ALA A 165 9.13 -9.84 18.24
C ALA A 165 8.40 -8.74 19.02
N SER A 166 8.04 -9.01 20.27
CA SER A 166 7.57 -7.98 21.21
C SER A 166 8.47 -7.96 22.43
N ALA A 167 8.84 -6.76 22.87
CA ALA A 167 9.66 -6.58 24.05
C ALA A 167 9.00 -7.22 25.29
N GLY A 168 9.79 -7.94 26.08
CA GLY A 168 9.33 -8.65 27.26
C GLY A 168 8.55 -9.95 27.00
N LEU A 169 8.49 -10.44 25.75
CA LEU A 169 7.85 -11.73 25.44
C LEU A 169 8.84 -12.73 24.84
N PRO A 170 8.67 -14.04 25.09
CA PRO A 170 9.52 -15.05 24.48
C PRO A 170 9.38 -15.04 22.96
N TYR A 171 10.52 -15.12 22.28
CA TYR A 171 10.64 -15.15 20.83
C TYR A 171 11.41 -16.38 20.39
N ARG A 172 11.01 -16.96 19.25
CA ARG A 172 11.73 -18.04 18.58
C ARG A 172 11.47 -18.00 17.08
N ALA A 173 12.53 -17.90 16.29
CA ALA A 173 12.48 -18.02 14.84
C ALA A 173 13.71 -18.76 14.32
N THR A 174 13.59 -19.38 13.15
CA THR A 174 14.70 -20.13 12.52
C THR A 174 15.01 -19.56 11.16
N VAL A 175 16.27 -19.30 10.88
CA VAL A 175 16.75 -19.05 9.52
C VAL A 175 17.11 -20.37 8.83
N ARG A 176 16.94 -20.44 7.52
CA ARG A 176 17.18 -21.68 6.75
C ARG A 176 17.98 -21.39 5.50
N ALA A 177 19.14 -22.01 5.38
CA ALA A 177 19.91 -22.05 4.16
C ALA A 177 19.35 -23.06 3.14
N ALA A 178 19.73 -22.90 1.88
CA ALA A 178 19.40 -23.80 0.80
C ALA A 178 20.63 -24.04 -0.10
N GLY A 179 20.67 -25.18 -0.81
CA GLY A 179 21.83 -25.58 -1.61
C GLY A 179 23.02 -26.01 -0.75
N GLY A 180 24.21 -26.15 -1.34
CA GLY A 180 25.39 -26.64 -0.67
C GLY A 180 25.31 -28.13 -0.33
N ALA A 181 26.22 -28.57 0.56
CA ALA A 181 26.38 -29.96 0.97
C ALA A 181 25.49 -30.36 2.18
N GLY A 182 24.63 -29.46 2.69
CA GLY A 182 23.93 -29.67 3.95
C GLY A 182 24.86 -29.55 5.17
N GLY A 183 24.39 -29.98 6.35
CA GLY A 183 25.16 -29.86 7.59
C GLY A 183 25.49 -28.42 7.95
N TYR A 184 24.49 -27.54 7.87
CA TYR A 184 24.67 -26.11 8.03
C TYR A 184 25.03 -25.72 9.47
N ALA A 185 26.04 -24.87 9.61
CA ALA A 185 26.38 -24.18 10.85
C ALA A 185 26.22 -22.67 10.62
N TYR A 186 25.43 -22.03 11.48
CA TYR A 186 25.12 -20.60 11.39
C TYR A 186 25.89 -19.80 12.44
N THR A 187 26.29 -18.59 12.08
CA THR A 187 26.95 -17.65 12.99
C THR A 187 26.49 -16.22 12.72
N ILE A 188 26.43 -15.40 13.78
CA ILE A 188 26.33 -13.95 13.62
C ILE A 188 27.65 -13.44 13.02
N ALA A 189 27.57 -12.69 11.93
CA ALA A 189 28.72 -12.25 11.15
C ALA A 189 29.03 -10.76 11.35
N GLY A 190 30.31 -10.42 11.14
CA GLY A 190 30.80 -9.05 11.20
C GLY A 190 30.72 -8.43 12.59
N ASP A 191 30.31 -7.17 12.66
CA ASP A 191 30.10 -6.40 13.88
C ASP A 191 28.66 -6.46 14.41
N THR A 192 27.78 -7.23 13.75
CA THR A 192 26.39 -7.42 14.16
C THR A 192 26.29 -7.77 15.64
N ARG A 193 25.45 -7.04 16.38
CA ARG A 193 25.11 -7.33 17.78
C ARG A 193 23.66 -7.75 17.87
N LEU A 194 23.41 -8.83 18.61
CA LEU A 194 22.06 -9.22 18.96
C LEU A 194 21.46 -8.22 19.96
N PRO A 195 20.14 -7.95 19.90
CA PRO A 195 19.45 -7.18 20.94
C PRO A 195 19.61 -7.84 22.31
N HIS A 196 19.58 -7.03 23.38
CA HIS A 196 19.62 -7.55 24.75
C HIS A 196 18.49 -8.56 25.00
N GLY A 197 18.84 -9.66 25.67
CA GLY A 197 17.92 -10.78 25.94
C GLY A 197 17.76 -11.78 24.78
N MET A 198 18.48 -11.59 23.66
CA MET A 198 18.46 -12.50 22.51
C MET A 198 19.73 -13.34 22.40
N ALA A 199 19.57 -14.58 21.94
CA ALA A 199 20.62 -15.53 21.63
C ALA A 199 20.40 -16.15 20.24
N PHE A 200 21.48 -16.56 19.59
CA PHE A 200 21.45 -17.20 18.29
C PHE A 200 22.27 -18.48 18.31
N ASP A 201 21.62 -19.59 17.99
CA ASP A 201 22.22 -20.93 18.01
C ASP A 201 22.83 -21.29 16.66
N ALA A 202 23.81 -22.19 16.69
CA ALA A 202 24.50 -22.69 15.50
C ALA A 202 23.59 -23.48 14.54
N ASP A 203 22.37 -23.85 14.96
CA ASP A 203 21.34 -24.48 14.12
C ASP A 203 20.48 -23.46 13.33
N GLY A 204 20.73 -22.16 13.52
CA GLY A 204 20.00 -21.06 12.88
C GLY A 204 18.80 -20.57 13.70
N THR A 205 18.64 -21.01 14.95
CA THR A 205 17.55 -20.55 15.83
C THR A 205 17.92 -19.23 16.52
N LEU A 206 17.19 -18.16 16.20
CA LEU A 206 17.15 -16.91 16.97
C LEU A 206 16.08 -17.03 18.05
N HIS A 207 16.45 -16.90 19.32
CA HIS A 207 15.52 -17.06 20.43
C HIS A 207 15.87 -16.15 21.60
N GLY A 208 14.95 -15.99 22.55
CA GLY A 208 15.17 -15.19 23.76
C GLY A 208 13.96 -14.35 24.13
N MET A 209 14.18 -13.34 24.96
CA MET A 209 13.15 -12.39 25.39
C MET A 209 13.74 -10.99 25.23
N PRO A 210 13.44 -10.28 24.14
CA PRO A 210 14.06 -9.00 23.87
C PRO A 210 13.62 -7.95 24.89
N GLU A 211 14.54 -7.10 25.34
CA GLU A 211 14.27 -6.13 26.42
C GLU A 211 13.72 -4.79 25.90
N ALA A 212 14.13 -4.36 24.71
CA ALA A 212 13.81 -3.05 24.16
C ALA A 212 13.24 -3.13 22.74
N ALA A 213 12.25 -2.29 22.45
CA ALA A 213 11.70 -2.13 21.12
C ALA A 213 12.70 -1.42 20.18
N GLY A 214 12.67 -1.78 18.90
CA GLY A 214 13.59 -1.25 17.90
C GLY A 214 13.68 -2.11 16.66
N THR A 215 14.37 -1.60 15.64
CA THR A 215 14.69 -2.35 14.42
C THR A 215 16.19 -2.63 14.39
N HIS A 216 16.55 -3.89 14.16
CA HIS A 216 17.92 -4.37 14.16
C HIS A 216 18.23 -5.06 12.83
N GLU A 217 19.31 -4.66 12.16
CA GLU A 217 19.84 -5.41 11.00
C GLU A 217 20.79 -6.50 11.52
N LEU A 218 20.43 -7.76 11.26
CA LEU A 218 21.24 -8.91 11.62
C LEU A 218 21.93 -9.46 10.38
N THR A 219 23.26 -9.49 10.38
CA THR A 219 24.03 -10.20 9.35
C THR A 219 24.36 -11.60 9.85
N ILE A 220 23.88 -12.61 9.13
CA ILE A 220 24.07 -14.03 9.46
C ILE A 220 24.90 -14.68 8.36
N GLU A 221 25.92 -15.42 8.75
CA GLU A 221 26.68 -16.31 7.88
C GLU A 221 26.25 -17.75 8.12
N VAL A 222 26.16 -18.53 7.04
CA VAL A 222 26.00 -19.97 7.07
C VAL A 222 27.18 -20.63 6.37
N LYS A 223 27.69 -21.69 6.98
CA LYS A 223 28.71 -22.57 6.39
C LYS A 223 28.15 -23.98 6.26
N ASP A 224 28.39 -24.64 5.13
CA ASP A 224 28.02 -26.05 4.94
C ASP A 224 29.15 -27.01 5.33
N ALA A 225 28.85 -28.30 5.34
CA ALA A 225 29.82 -29.34 5.71
C ALA A 225 31.02 -29.45 4.74
N ALA A 226 30.89 -28.95 3.50
CA ALA A 226 31.97 -28.89 2.52
C ALA A 226 32.83 -27.63 2.65
N GLY A 227 32.44 -26.71 3.54
CA GLY A 227 33.15 -25.48 3.84
C GLY A 227 32.76 -24.28 2.98
N ALA A 228 31.74 -24.39 2.13
CA ALA A 228 31.19 -23.25 1.41
C ALA A 228 30.48 -22.31 2.41
N SER A 229 30.52 -21.00 2.16
CA SER A 229 29.85 -20.01 2.98
C SER A 229 28.89 -19.13 2.17
N ALA A 230 27.84 -18.65 2.83
CA ALA A 230 26.92 -17.65 2.31
C ALA A 230 26.49 -16.70 3.44
N THR A 231 26.18 -15.46 3.08
CA THR A 231 25.78 -14.42 4.04
C THR A 231 24.42 -13.86 3.66
N GLY A 232 23.59 -13.57 4.66
CA GLY A 232 22.29 -12.93 4.52
C GLY A 232 22.08 -11.84 5.54
N LYS A 233 21.41 -10.76 5.14
CA LYS A 233 20.97 -9.66 6.02
C LYS A 233 19.50 -9.81 6.36
N PHE A 234 19.16 -9.72 7.63
CA PHE A 234 17.80 -9.90 8.14
C PHE A 234 17.39 -8.67 8.94
N ASN A 235 16.24 -8.09 8.59
CA ASN A 235 15.63 -7.06 9.41
C ASN A 235 14.82 -7.73 10.54
N PHE A 236 15.23 -7.50 11.77
CA PHE A 236 14.57 -7.97 12.97
C PHE A 236 13.88 -6.79 13.68
N VAL A 237 12.54 -6.84 13.71
CA VAL A 237 11.72 -5.78 14.31
C VAL A 237 11.22 -6.25 15.67
N ILE A 238 11.49 -5.47 16.70
CA ILE A 238 10.96 -5.66 18.05
C ILE A 238 9.96 -4.54 18.32
N THR A 239 8.70 -4.89 18.53
CA THR A 239 7.64 -3.95 18.88
C THR A 239 7.59 -3.72 20.40
N PRO A 240 7.05 -2.58 20.86
CA PRO A 240 6.66 -2.42 22.26
C PRO A 240 5.69 -3.53 22.72
N PRO A 241 5.59 -3.79 24.04
CA PRO A 241 4.53 -4.65 24.57
C PRO A 241 3.15 -4.04 24.24
N PRO A 242 2.12 -4.88 24.06
CA PRO A 242 0.77 -4.37 23.81
C PRO A 242 0.21 -3.64 25.04
N GLU A 243 -0.60 -2.62 24.81
CA GLU A 243 -1.20 -1.81 25.89
C GLU A 243 -2.66 -1.48 25.55
N ILE A 244 -3.56 -1.52 26.54
CA ILE A 244 -4.90 -0.94 26.42
C ILE A 244 -4.77 0.58 26.59
N LEU A 245 -5.12 1.32 25.53
CA LEU A 245 -5.00 2.78 25.44
C LEU A 245 -6.15 3.52 26.11
N THR A 246 -7.31 2.87 26.26
CA THR A 246 -8.44 3.46 26.97
C THR A 246 -8.09 3.62 28.44
N MET A 247 -8.27 4.84 28.97
CA MET A 247 -7.85 5.20 30.32
C MET A 247 -8.98 5.10 31.36
N GLN A 248 -10.21 5.39 30.95
CA GLN A 248 -11.40 5.36 31.79
C GLN A 248 -12.62 4.92 30.99
N LEU A 249 -13.63 4.39 31.69
CA LEU A 249 -14.93 4.09 31.12
C LEU A 249 -15.87 5.28 31.37
N PRO A 250 -16.69 5.70 30.38
CA PRO A 250 -17.76 6.64 30.62
C PRO A 250 -18.72 6.12 31.71
N GLU A 251 -19.32 7.04 32.45
CA GLU A 251 -20.37 6.73 33.42
C GLU A 251 -21.60 6.14 32.72
N ALA A 252 -22.22 5.15 33.34
CA ALA A 252 -23.46 4.54 32.91
C ALA A 252 -24.62 5.01 33.79
N ILE A 253 -25.84 4.99 33.27
CA ILE A 253 -27.06 5.26 34.03
C ILE A 253 -27.92 4.01 34.06
N ALA A 254 -28.50 3.73 35.22
CA ALA A 254 -29.32 2.58 35.48
C ALA A 254 -30.49 2.50 34.48
N GLY A 255 -30.55 1.36 33.78
CA GLY A 255 -31.58 1.06 32.78
C GLY A 255 -31.46 1.86 31.48
N LEU A 256 -30.36 2.57 31.22
CA LEU A 256 -30.08 3.20 29.93
C LEU A 256 -29.12 2.36 29.07
N PRO A 257 -29.23 2.46 27.72
CA PRO A 257 -28.25 1.90 26.82
C PRO A 257 -26.86 2.51 27.06
N TYR A 258 -25.89 1.65 27.32
CA TYR A 258 -24.49 1.98 27.51
C TYR A 258 -23.68 1.59 26.29
N HIS A 259 -22.69 2.41 25.94
CA HIS A 259 -21.69 2.09 24.92
C HIS A 259 -20.34 2.71 25.27
N ALA A 260 -19.28 1.91 25.26
CA ALA A 260 -17.92 2.39 25.47
C ALA A 260 -16.94 1.66 24.55
N THR A 261 -16.15 2.42 23.79
CA THR A 261 -15.15 1.86 22.87
C THR A 261 -13.81 1.71 23.56
N LEU A 262 -13.23 0.52 23.45
CA LEU A 262 -11.91 0.16 23.95
C LEU A 262 -10.92 0.06 22.78
N ARG A 263 -9.72 0.62 22.98
CA ARG A 263 -8.62 0.54 22.01
C ARG A 263 -7.38 -0.02 22.67
N ALA A 264 -6.60 -0.77 21.90
CA ALA A 264 -5.28 -1.26 22.30
C ALA A 264 -4.24 -0.92 21.23
N SER A 265 -2.99 -0.78 21.65
CA SER A 265 -1.84 -0.68 20.78
C SER A 265 -1.15 -2.04 20.66
N GLY A 266 -0.52 -2.28 19.52
CA GLY A 266 0.25 -3.49 19.30
C GLY A 266 -0.56 -4.76 19.13
N LEU A 267 -1.90 -4.73 19.03
CA LEU A 267 -2.72 -5.93 18.77
C LEU A 267 -3.61 -5.66 17.57
N ALA A 268 -3.36 -6.33 16.44
CA ALA A 268 -4.11 -6.07 15.20
C ALA A 268 -5.43 -6.86 15.15
N GLN A 269 -5.45 -8.06 15.74
CA GLN A 269 -6.60 -8.95 15.82
C GLN A 269 -6.81 -9.41 17.27
N ALA A 270 -6.92 -8.45 18.19
CA ALA A 270 -7.12 -8.73 19.60
C ALA A 270 -8.43 -9.49 19.86
N ARG A 271 -8.34 -10.57 20.64
CA ARG A 271 -9.48 -11.18 21.30
C ARG A 271 -9.70 -10.47 22.64
N TRP A 272 -10.85 -9.85 22.78
CA TRP A 272 -11.22 -9.10 23.98
C TRP A 272 -12.02 -9.96 24.95
N SER A 273 -11.81 -9.73 26.24
CA SER A 273 -12.59 -10.32 27.32
C SER A 273 -12.69 -9.34 28.48
N ALA A 274 -13.78 -9.43 29.23
CA ALA A 274 -13.99 -8.64 30.43
C ALA A 274 -14.61 -9.51 31.51
N VAL A 275 -14.18 -9.30 32.75
CA VAL A 275 -14.75 -9.94 33.95
C VAL A 275 -15.22 -8.85 34.91
N TYR A 276 -16.18 -9.21 35.77
CA TYR A 276 -16.85 -8.29 36.69
C TYR A 276 -17.60 -7.14 36.00
N LEU A 277 -18.10 -7.38 34.78
CA LEU A 277 -19.07 -6.47 34.14
C LEU A 277 -20.38 -6.47 34.95
N PRO A 278 -21.00 -5.30 35.18
CA PRO A 278 -22.38 -5.20 35.63
C PRO A 278 -23.32 -6.07 34.79
N GLU A 279 -24.38 -6.59 35.42
CA GLU A 279 -25.36 -7.42 34.72
C GLU A 279 -25.96 -6.66 33.53
N GLY A 280 -26.14 -7.36 32.41
CA GLY A 280 -26.69 -6.78 31.17
C GLY A 280 -25.68 -6.05 30.28
N LEU A 281 -24.43 -5.84 30.73
CA LEU A 281 -23.34 -5.39 29.87
C LEU A 281 -22.56 -6.57 29.27
N VAL A 282 -22.14 -6.41 28.02
CA VAL A 282 -21.31 -7.37 27.28
C VAL A 282 -20.14 -6.66 26.61
N ILE A 283 -19.05 -7.38 26.37
CA ILE A 283 -17.93 -6.90 25.54
C ILE A 283 -17.91 -7.64 24.21
N ALA A 284 -17.79 -6.90 23.11
CA ALA A 284 -17.67 -7.44 21.76
C ALA A 284 -16.46 -6.84 21.05
N GLY A 285 -15.60 -7.70 20.50
CA GLY A 285 -14.50 -7.26 19.63
C GLY A 285 -15.00 -6.84 18.24
N ALA A 286 -14.34 -5.85 17.65
CA ALA A 286 -14.59 -5.36 16.31
C ALA A 286 -13.47 -5.79 15.33
N ALA A 287 -13.78 -5.79 14.03
CA ALA A 287 -12.86 -6.23 12.99
C ALA A 287 -11.61 -5.32 12.83
N ASP A 288 -11.67 -4.10 13.35
CA ASP A 288 -10.57 -3.14 13.38
C ASP A 288 -9.62 -3.32 14.59
N GLY A 289 -9.83 -4.36 15.40
CA GLY A 289 -9.04 -4.67 16.60
C GLY A 289 -9.50 -3.93 17.86
N SER A 290 -10.49 -3.03 17.76
CA SER A 290 -11.12 -2.40 18.92
C SER A 290 -12.13 -3.34 19.59
N ALA A 291 -12.69 -2.93 20.73
CA ALA A 291 -13.87 -3.57 21.30
C ALA A 291 -14.88 -2.54 21.78
N VAL A 292 -16.13 -2.97 21.94
CA VAL A 292 -17.19 -2.16 22.52
C VAL A 292 -17.76 -2.91 23.72
N ILE A 293 -17.83 -2.23 24.87
CA ILE A 293 -18.70 -2.64 25.96
C ILE A 293 -20.06 -1.99 25.69
N SER A 294 -21.12 -2.79 25.62
CA SER A 294 -22.48 -2.29 25.39
C SER A 294 -23.53 -3.12 26.11
N GLY A 295 -24.75 -2.57 26.20
CA GLY A 295 -25.89 -3.21 26.82
C GLY A 295 -26.68 -2.24 27.68
N GLU A 296 -27.50 -2.76 28.59
CA GLU A 296 -28.23 -1.98 29.57
C GLU A 296 -27.98 -2.62 30.94
N THR A 297 -27.73 -1.82 31.98
CA THR A 297 -27.53 -2.34 33.34
C THR A 297 -28.29 -1.50 34.35
N SER A 298 -28.84 -2.13 35.39
CA SER A 298 -29.49 -1.45 36.51
C SER A 298 -28.71 -1.56 37.82
N ALA A 299 -27.49 -2.13 37.77
CA ALA A 299 -26.66 -2.35 38.94
C ALA A 299 -25.98 -1.03 39.37
N ILE A 300 -26.70 -0.18 40.11
CA ILE A 300 -26.18 1.09 40.64
C ILE A 300 -24.96 0.85 41.54
N GLY A 301 -23.94 1.71 41.41
CA GLY A 301 -22.71 1.68 42.20
C GLY A 301 -21.44 1.71 41.35
N THR A 302 -20.29 1.61 42.01
CA THR A 302 -18.97 1.57 41.36
C THR A 302 -18.52 0.13 41.18
N HIS A 303 -18.21 -0.25 39.94
CA HIS A 303 -17.81 -1.61 39.56
C HIS A 303 -16.37 -1.63 39.07
N GLY A 304 -15.56 -2.55 39.61
CA GLY A 304 -14.19 -2.78 39.15
C GLY A 304 -14.17 -3.75 37.98
N VAL A 305 -14.21 -3.24 36.75
CA VAL A 305 -14.22 -4.06 35.52
C VAL A 305 -12.79 -4.38 35.12
N GLU A 306 -12.46 -5.66 34.97
CA GLU A 306 -11.15 -6.09 34.48
C GLU A 306 -11.25 -6.50 33.01
N VAL A 307 -10.49 -5.83 32.14
CA VAL A 307 -10.48 -6.08 30.70
C VAL A 307 -9.13 -6.65 30.28
N ALA A 308 -9.15 -7.65 29.42
CA ALA A 308 -7.97 -8.20 28.76
C ALA A 308 -8.14 -8.22 27.23
N ALA A 309 -7.05 -7.89 26.53
CA ALA A 309 -6.91 -7.98 25.08
C ALA A 309 -5.74 -8.91 24.74
N GLU A 310 -5.99 -9.96 23.95
CA GLU A 310 -5.01 -11.01 23.68
C GLU A 310 -4.86 -11.30 22.18
N GLU A 311 -3.62 -11.46 21.70
CA GLU A 311 -3.28 -11.90 20.34
C GLU A 311 -2.13 -12.92 20.42
N GLY A 312 -2.48 -14.22 20.45
CA GLY A 312 -1.50 -15.29 20.67
C GLY A 312 -0.85 -15.23 22.06
N GLN A 313 0.46 -14.98 22.11
CA GLN A 313 1.22 -14.79 23.37
C GLN A 313 1.22 -13.34 23.86
N ARG A 314 0.71 -12.40 23.06
CA ARG A 314 0.74 -10.97 23.34
C ARG A 314 -0.53 -10.62 24.11
N ARG A 315 -0.40 -10.02 25.30
CA ARG A 315 -1.53 -9.71 26.18
C ARG A 315 -1.40 -8.35 26.82
N ALA A 316 -2.50 -7.61 26.86
CA ALA A 316 -2.66 -6.40 27.64
C ALA A 316 -3.84 -6.57 28.59
N HIS A 317 -3.72 -6.08 29.82
CA HIS A 317 -4.80 -6.08 30.80
C HIS A 317 -4.89 -4.70 31.45
N ARG A 318 -6.11 -4.29 31.79
CA ARG A 318 -6.38 -3.04 32.51
C ARG A 318 -7.62 -3.20 33.35
N ARG A 319 -7.58 -2.66 34.56
CA ARG A 319 -8.75 -2.51 35.43
C ARG A 319 -9.32 -1.11 35.27
N PHE A 320 -10.63 -1.05 35.09
CA PHE A 320 -11.41 0.17 35.00
C PHE A 320 -12.36 0.27 36.19
N GLU A 321 -12.73 1.51 36.54
CA GLU A 321 -13.88 1.79 37.37
C GLU A 321 -15.03 2.21 36.46
N LEU A 322 -16.16 1.50 36.55
CA LEU A 322 -17.41 1.86 35.90
C LEU A 322 -18.39 2.32 36.97
N VAL A 323 -18.75 3.60 36.93
CA VAL A 323 -19.80 4.17 37.79
C VAL A 323 -21.13 3.97 37.08
N VAL A 324 -22.10 3.38 37.78
CA VAL A 324 -23.49 3.27 37.35
C VAL A 324 -24.34 4.11 38.31
N SER A 325 -24.89 5.21 37.82
CA SER A 325 -25.74 6.11 38.62
C SER A 325 -27.23 5.84 38.40
N ASP A 326 -28.06 6.27 39.35
CA ASP A 326 -29.53 6.14 39.28
C ASP A 326 -30.19 7.23 38.43
N SER A 327 -29.54 8.39 38.25
CA SER A 327 -29.92 9.45 37.30
C SER A 327 -28.71 10.20 36.76
N PHE A 328 -28.92 11.00 35.70
CA PHE A 328 -28.01 12.09 35.35
C PHE A 328 -28.28 13.30 36.27
N ALA A 329 -27.30 14.18 36.42
CA ALA A 329 -27.43 15.41 37.21
C ALA A 329 -26.54 16.51 36.62
N PRO A 330 -26.75 17.79 36.96
CA PRO A 330 -25.78 18.84 36.67
C PRO A 330 -24.38 18.47 37.21
N ASP A 331 -23.34 18.74 36.43
CA ASP A 331 -21.95 18.45 36.79
C ASP A 331 -21.51 19.22 38.04
N VAL A 332 -22.01 20.45 38.18
CA VAL A 332 -21.87 21.32 39.34
C VAL A 332 -23.21 21.65 39.97
N LEU A 333 -23.25 21.67 41.30
CA LEU A 333 -24.40 22.13 42.08
C LEU A 333 -24.24 23.58 42.56
N GLU A 334 -23.03 24.11 42.50
CA GLU A 334 -22.68 25.49 42.83
C GLU A 334 -22.05 26.14 41.60
N LEU A 335 -22.72 27.16 41.07
CA LEU A 335 -22.24 27.91 39.92
C LEU A 335 -21.19 28.95 40.35
N PRO A 336 -20.27 29.35 39.45
CA PRO A 336 -19.39 30.48 39.71
C PRO A 336 -20.19 31.72 40.12
N PRO A 337 -19.69 32.53 41.08
CA PRO A 337 -20.44 33.67 41.61
C PRO A 337 -20.74 34.70 40.52
N ALA A 338 -21.96 35.22 40.50
CA ALA A 338 -22.39 36.32 39.63
C ALA A 338 -22.23 37.68 40.34
N THR A 339 -21.98 38.74 39.57
CA THR A 339 -21.97 40.12 40.08
C THR A 339 -23.30 40.79 39.75
N ALA A 340 -23.92 41.46 40.72
CA ALA A 340 -25.17 42.18 40.48
C ALA A 340 -24.99 43.28 39.41
N TRP A 341 -25.97 43.42 38.51
CA TRP A 341 -25.96 44.34 37.35
C TRP A 341 -24.79 44.13 36.38
N ALA A 342 -24.20 42.93 36.37
CA ALA A 342 -23.18 42.56 35.40
C ALA A 342 -23.65 41.34 34.59
N PRO A 343 -23.31 41.27 33.29
CA PRO A 343 -23.65 40.11 32.49
C PRO A 343 -22.93 38.86 33.01
N TYR A 344 -23.68 37.77 33.11
CA TYR A 344 -23.23 36.45 33.52
C TYR A 344 -23.46 35.45 32.40
N HIS A 345 -22.47 34.61 32.14
CA HIS A 345 -22.58 33.50 31.21
C HIS A 345 -21.86 32.27 31.79
N HIS A 346 -22.54 31.13 31.79
CA HIS A 346 -21.97 29.85 32.19
C HIS A 346 -22.57 28.72 31.35
N ARG A 347 -21.75 27.75 30.97
CA ARG A 347 -22.22 26.53 30.31
C ARG A 347 -22.26 25.43 31.34
N CYS A 348 -23.47 24.97 31.68
CA CYS A 348 -23.67 23.86 32.59
C CYS A 348 -23.29 22.55 31.90
N GLY A 349 -22.59 21.66 32.61
CA GLY A 349 -22.35 20.30 32.15
C GLY A 349 -23.30 19.31 32.81
N VAL A 350 -23.33 18.08 32.29
CA VAL A 350 -24.08 16.97 32.88
C VAL A 350 -23.08 15.93 33.38
N ARG A 351 -23.26 15.48 34.61
CA ARG A 351 -22.70 14.23 35.10
C ARG A 351 -23.58 13.09 34.62
N GLY A 352 -23.06 12.30 33.69
CA GLY A 352 -23.78 11.22 33.01
C GLY A 352 -23.10 10.82 31.70
N PRO A 353 -23.70 9.91 30.90
CA PRO A 353 -23.17 9.51 29.61
C PRO A 353 -23.14 10.68 28.63
N GLU A 354 -22.22 10.63 27.66
CA GLU A 354 -22.22 11.57 26.53
C GLU A 354 -23.44 11.29 25.64
N GLN A 355 -24.42 12.19 25.69
CA GLN A 355 -25.62 12.17 24.87
C GLN A 355 -26.21 13.58 24.80
N GLU A 356 -27.28 13.74 24.03
CA GLU A 356 -28.00 15.00 23.97
C GLU A 356 -28.92 15.17 25.20
N TYR A 357 -28.82 16.33 25.84
CA TYR A 357 -29.59 16.72 27.00
C TYR A 357 -30.28 18.05 26.74
N HIS A 358 -31.53 18.14 27.17
CA HIS A 358 -32.40 19.30 27.06
C HIS A 358 -32.54 19.94 28.44
N TRP A 359 -32.16 21.20 28.54
CA TRP A 359 -32.15 21.95 29.79
C TRP A 359 -33.34 22.90 29.85
N SER A 360 -34.01 22.97 30.99
CA SER A 360 -35.06 23.96 31.20
C SER A 360 -35.04 24.51 32.63
N LEU A 361 -35.42 25.78 32.79
CA LEU A 361 -35.59 26.38 34.11
C LEU A 361 -36.96 26.00 34.69
N VAL A 362 -36.96 25.68 35.97
CA VAL A 362 -38.17 25.44 36.76
C VAL A 362 -38.40 26.64 37.67
N GLY A 363 -39.47 27.39 37.41
CA GLY A 363 -39.85 28.55 38.21
C GLY A 363 -39.14 29.85 37.83
N GLU A 364 -39.16 30.84 38.73
CA GLU A 364 -38.56 32.15 38.49
C GLU A 364 -37.05 32.12 38.72
N ALA A 365 -36.29 32.62 37.74
CA ALA A 365 -34.83 32.53 37.71
C ALA A 365 -34.13 33.88 37.93
N ALA A 366 -34.64 34.76 38.80
CA ALA A 366 -33.98 35.98 39.30
C ALA A 366 -33.06 36.78 38.33
N GLY A 367 -33.45 36.91 37.05
CA GLY A 367 -32.68 37.64 36.02
C GLY A 367 -31.80 36.76 35.11
N PHE A 368 -31.92 35.44 35.21
CA PHE A 368 -31.26 34.44 34.37
C PHE A 368 -32.22 33.77 33.39
N THR A 369 -31.67 33.33 32.27
CA THR A 369 -32.28 32.48 31.26
C THR A 369 -31.36 31.31 30.99
N LEU A 370 -31.93 30.13 30.78
CA LEU A 370 -31.22 28.90 30.44
C LEU A 370 -31.68 28.47 29.06
N ALA A 371 -30.75 28.38 28.13
CA ALA A 371 -31.01 27.78 26.83
C ALA A 371 -31.05 26.25 26.94
N ASP A 372 -31.73 25.63 25.97
CA ASP A 372 -31.93 24.17 25.90
C ASP A 372 -30.63 23.37 25.84
N ASP A 373 -29.55 23.98 25.36
CA ASP A 373 -28.21 23.39 25.26
C ASP A 373 -27.37 23.54 26.54
N GLY A 374 -27.97 24.02 27.63
CA GLY A 374 -27.32 24.24 28.92
C GLY A 374 -26.58 25.56 29.07
N GLN A 375 -26.75 26.51 28.13
CA GLN A 375 -26.17 27.85 28.25
C GLN A 375 -27.01 28.74 29.19
N LEU A 376 -26.50 28.98 30.41
CA LEU A 376 -27.06 29.93 31.37
C LEU A 376 -26.54 31.34 31.07
N SER A 377 -27.44 32.32 30.98
CA SER A 377 -27.10 33.73 30.76
C SER A 377 -27.99 34.65 31.59
N GLY A 378 -27.51 35.80 32.04
CA GLY A 378 -28.37 36.72 32.79
C GLY A 378 -27.66 37.95 33.33
N GLU A 379 -28.44 38.84 33.95
CA GLU A 379 -27.94 40.02 34.66
C GLU A 379 -28.72 40.15 35.98
N PRO A 380 -28.24 39.55 37.09
CA PRO A 380 -28.99 39.54 38.33
C PRO A 380 -29.05 40.94 38.95
N ALA A 381 -30.25 41.41 39.30
CA ALA A 381 -30.46 42.76 39.81
C ALA A 381 -30.30 42.90 41.33
N THR A 382 -30.04 41.80 42.04
CA THR A 382 -29.93 41.77 43.51
C THR A 382 -28.76 40.90 43.94
N ALA A 383 -28.09 41.30 45.02
CA ALA A 383 -27.06 40.50 45.67
C ALA A 383 -27.69 39.55 46.69
N GLY A 384 -27.24 38.30 46.70
CA GLY A 384 -27.72 37.26 47.62
C GLY A 384 -27.62 35.87 46.99
N ASP A 385 -28.07 34.86 47.74
CA ASP A 385 -28.16 33.49 47.23
C ASP A 385 -29.37 33.38 46.30
N LEU A 386 -29.11 33.08 45.03
CA LEU A 386 -30.13 32.95 43.98
C LEU A 386 -30.26 31.48 43.59
N PRO A 387 -31.15 30.70 44.24
CA PRO A 387 -31.33 29.30 43.89
C PRO A 387 -31.92 29.19 42.49
N LEU A 388 -31.29 28.37 41.64
CA LEU A 388 -31.79 28.02 40.33
C LEU A 388 -32.25 26.56 40.37
N SER A 389 -33.52 26.33 40.02
CA SER A 389 -34.05 24.98 39.82
C SER A 389 -34.09 24.71 38.32
N VAL A 390 -33.55 23.57 37.91
CA VAL A 390 -33.50 23.15 36.50
C VAL A 390 -34.13 21.78 36.37
N ASP A 391 -34.77 21.54 35.24
CA ASP A 391 -35.20 20.22 34.79
C ASP A 391 -34.30 19.84 33.62
N LEU A 392 -33.66 18.69 33.76
CA LEU A 392 -32.74 18.14 32.78
C LEU A 392 -33.43 16.92 32.18
N LYS A 393 -33.50 16.86 30.86
CA LYS A 393 -34.10 15.73 30.15
C LYS A 393 -33.14 15.14 29.15
N ALA A 394 -33.00 13.83 29.17
CA ALA A 394 -32.31 13.12 28.13
C ALA A 394 -33.14 13.13 26.83
N ALA A 395 -32.49 13.00 25.66
CA ALA A 395 -33.19 12.92 24.37
C ALA A 395 -34.18 11.74 24.27
N ASP A 396 -34.06 10.74 25.13
CA ASP A 396 -34.99 9.61 25.23
C ASP A 396 -36.19 9.87 26.16
N GLY A 397 -36.29 11.07 26.73
CA GLY A 397 -37.42 11.56 27.52
C GLY A 397 -37.37 11.25 29.02
N ARG A 398 -36.25 10.72 29.52
CA ARG A 398 -36.01 10.56 30.97
C ARG A 398 -35.60 11.86 31.64
#